data_AF-A0A2A3CHS0-F1
#
_entry.id   AF-A0A2A3CHS0-F1
#
_cell.length_a   1.000
_cell.length_b   1.000
_cell.length_c   1.000
_cell.angle_alpha   90.00
_cell.angle_beta   90.00
_cell.angle_gamma   90.00
#
_symmetry.space_group_name_H-M   'P 1'
#
loop_
_entity.id
_entity.type
_entity.pdbx_description
1 polymer ?
#
loop_
_entity_poly.entity_id
_entity_poly.type
_entity_poly.pdbx_seq_one_letter_code
_entity_poly.pdbx_strand_id
1 'polypeptide(L)'
;MPSTTAITVQQLSRLVGLPDAPILIDVRTDEDYQADPRLLPASYRRDFKTVSTWAAEFSASKVVVICHRGQKLSQGVAAWLRHEGIPAESLEGGFEAWAAAKAPLVSASAIPPRDEQGRTVWVTRSRPKVDRVACPWLIRRFVDPDAVFLFVDPAEVPLVADRFAAVAFDIEGVFWSHRGERCTFDTMIEEFGLRIEALDRLALIVRGADTARLDLVPQAAGFLAASLGLSRMFRDDLEQLEAGMLLYDAFFRWCRDATEETHNWPAGGKAQ
;
A
#
# COMPACT_ATOMS: atom_id res chain seq x y z
N MET A 1 -8.90 -12.10 -29.41
CA MET A 1 -9.88 -11.42 -28.54
C MET A 1 -9.25 -11.32 -27.17
N PRO A 2 -9.40 -10.19 -26.45
CA PRO A 2 -8.94 -10.13 -25.06
C PRO A 2 -9.65 -11.22 -24.24
N SER A 3 -8.90 -11.90 -23.37
CA SER A 3 -9.49 -12.85 -22.42
C SER A 3 -10.47 -12.12 -21.52
N THR A 4 -11.65 -12.68 -21.29
CA THR A 4 -12.64 -12.12 -20.36
C THR A 4 -12.43 -12.60 -18.92
N THR A 5 -11.40 -13.42 -18.69
CA THR A 5 -11.14 -14.08 -17.39
C THR A 5 -9.68 -13.94 -16.94
N ALA A 6 -8.89 -13.14 -17.66
CA ALA A 6 -7.48 -12.92 -17.35
C ALA A 6 -7.08 -11.46 -17.55
N ILE A 7 -6.19 -11.00 -16.68
CA ILE A 7 -5.63 -9.65 -16.70
C ILE A 7 -4.12 -9.74 -16.95
N THR A 8 -3.61 -8.87 -17.83
CA THR A 8 -2.17 -8.79 -18.11
C THR A 8 -1.41 -8.11 -16.96
N VAL A 9 -0.11 -8.38 -16.84
CA VAL A 9 0.78 -7.66 -15.92
C VAL A 9 0.72 -6.14 -16.15
N GLN A 10 0.69 -5.70 -17.42
CA GLN A 10 0.63 -4.28 -17.75
C GLN A 10 -0.68 -3.62 -17.27
N GLN A 11 -1.83 -4.28 -17.45
CA GLN A 11 -3.10 -3.77 -16.95
C GLN A 11 -3.13 -3.71 -15.43
N LEU A 12 -2.74 -4.80 -14.75
CA LEU A 12 -2.76 -4.85 -13.29
C LEU A 12 -1.79 -3.84 -12.65
N SER A 13 -0.59 -3.68 -13.22
CA SER A 13 0.43 -2.75 -12.69
C SER A 13 -0.05 -1.28 -12.62
N ARG A 14 -0.98 -0.88 -13.51
CA ARG A 14 -1.59 0.46 -13.51
C ARG A 14 -2.62 0.64 -12.41
N LEU A 15 -3.12 -0.45 -11.84
CA LEU A 15 -4.13 -0.45 -10.78
C LEU A 15 -3.51 -0.53 -9.38
N VAL A 16 -2.33 -1.13 -9.25
CA VAL A 16 -1.64 -1.26 -7.95
C VAL A 16 -1.43 0.09 -7.28
N GLY A 17 -1.74 0.14 -5.97
CA GLY A 17 -1.61 1.33 -5.14
C GLY A 17 -2.77 2.32 -5.26
N LEU A 18 -3.78 2.04 -6.10
CA LEU A 18 -4.98 2.87 -6.22
C LEU A 18 -6.07 2.42 -5.24
N PRO A 19 -6.96 3.34 -4.80
CA PRO A 19 -8.07 3.00 -3.91
C PRO A 19 -9.09 2.03 -4.53
N ASP A 20 -9.19 1.98 -5.86
CA ASP A 20 -10.08 1.09 -6.61
C ASP A 20 -9.36 -0.14 -7.20
N ALA A 21 -8.13 -0.42 -6.75
CA ALA A 21 -7.40 -1.61 -7.13
C ALA A 21 -8.20 -2.89 -6.81
N PRO A 22 -8.16 -3.91 -7.67
CA PRO A 22 -8.77 -5.19 -7.34
C PRO A 22 -8.05 -5.82 -6.15
N ILE A 23 -8.78 -6.61 -5.36
CA ILE A 23 -8.20 -7.44 -4.31
C ILE A 23 -7.31 -8.49 -4.96
N LEU A 24 -6.06 -8.59 -4.48
CA LEU A 24 -5.10 -9.54 -5.00
C LEU A 24 -5.03 -10.75 -4.08
N ILE A 25 -5.28 -11.94 -4.62
CA ILE A 25 -5.21 -13.19 -3.85
C ILE A 25 -4.10 -14.06 -4.41
N ASP A 26 -3.03 -14.22 -3.64
CA ASP A 26 -1.93 -15.12 -3.94
C ASP A 26 -2.23 -16.53 -3.40
N VAL A 27 -2.43 -17.45 -4.35
CA VAL A 27 -2.68 -18.88 -4.10
C VAL A 27 -1.49 -19.76 -4.47
N ARG A 28 -0.29 -19.18 -4.54
CA ARG A 28 0.95 -19.96 -4.64
C ARG A 28 1.03 -20.99 -3.51
N THR A 29 1.52 -22.18 -3.87
CA THR A 29 1.80 -23.21 -2.88
C THR A 29 2.88 -22.74 -1.91
N ASP A 30 3.00 -23.39 -0.76
CA ASP A 30 4.09 -23.07 0.16
C ASP A 30 5.46 -23.32 -0.48
N GLU A 31 5.59 -24.33 -1.35
CA GLU A 31 6.83 -24.56 -2.11
C GLU A 31 7.16 -23.37 -3.03
N ASP A 32 6.21 -22.93 -3.85
CA ASP A 32 6.39 -21.79 -4.77
C ASP A 32 6.67 -20.48 -3.99
N TYR A 33 6.05 -20.31 -2.83
CA TYR A 33 6.26 -19.15 -1.95
C TYR A 33 7.62 -19.20 -1.26
N GLN A 34 8.07 -20.35 -0.77
CA GLN A 34 9.40 -20.46 -0.15
C GLN A 34 10.53 -20.27 -1.18
N ALA A 35 10.31 -20.66 -2.45
CA ALA A 35 11.26 -20.41 -3.53
C ALA A 35 11.44 -18.91 -3.83
N ASP A 36 10.37 -18.12 -3.73
CA ASP A 36 10.43 -16.65 -3.79
C ASP A 36 9.37 -16.03 -2.85
N PRO A 37 9.76 -15.65 -1.63
CA PRO A 37 8.81 -15.22 -0.60
C PRO A 37 8.26 -13.81 -0.83
N ARG A 38 8.69 -13.12 -1.89
CA ARG A 38 8.16 -11.79 -2.19
C ARG A 38 6.68 -11.88 -2.59
N LEU A 39 5.93 -10.82 -2.32
CA LEU A 39 4.49 -10.75 -2.57
C LEU A 39 4.19 -9.66 -3.60
N LEU A 40 3.07 -9.81 -4.32
CA LEU A 40 2.51 -8.66 -5.01
C LEU A 40 2.01 -7.65 -3.96
N PRO A 41 2.08 -6.33 -4.23
CA PRO A 41 1.65 -5.33 -3.27
C PRO A 41 0.20 -5.54 -2.86
N ALA A 42 -0.08 -5.41 -1.56
CA ALA A 42 -1.41 -5.54 -0.97
C ALA A 42 -2.11 -6.89 -1.26
N SER A 43 -1.35 -7.96 -1.48
CA SER A 43 -1.92 -9.30 -1.72
C SER A 43 -2.19 -10.10 -0.45
N TYR A 44 -3.30 -10.84 -0.47
CA TYR A 44 -3.68 -11.82 0.53
C TYR A 44 -3.14 -13.19 0.13
N ARG A 45 -2.43 -13.88 1.02
CA ARG A 45 -2.17 -15.31 0.83
C ARG A 45 -3.39 -16.12 1.26
N ARG A 46 -3.83 -17.05 0.40
CA ARG A 46 -4.90 -18.02 0.68
C ARG A 46 -4.55 -19.37 0.07
N ASP A 47 -4.90 -20.46 0.76
CA ASP A 47 -4.76 -21.81 0.18
C ASP A 47 -5.89 -22.04 -0.84
N PHE A 48 -5.52 -22.43 -2.06
CA PHE A 48 -6.48 -22.78 -3.11
C PHE A 48 -7.36 -23.96 -2.73
N LYS A 49 -6.88 -24.88 -1.87
CA LYS A 49 -7.64 -26.07 -1.44
C LYS A 49 -8.83 -25.73 -0.58
N THR A 50 -8.80 -24.59 0.10
CA THR A 50 -9.84 -24.14 1.02
C THR A 50 -10.64 -22.97 0.47
N VAL A 51 -10.65 -22.77 -0.86
CA VAL A 51 -11.39 -21.66 -1.51
C VAL A 51 -12.84 -21.54 -1.04
N SER A 52 -13.51 -22.66 -0.79
CA SER A 52 -14.88 -22.69 -0.28
C SER A 52 -15.06 -22.09 1.12
N THR A 53 -14.00 -21.98 1.92
CA THR A 53 -14.08 -21.45 3.30
C THR A 53 -13.88 -19.95 3.37
N TRP A 54 -13.13 -19.36 2.44
CA TRP A 54 -12.75 -17.95 2.49
C TRP A 54 -13.31 -17.10 1.34
N ALA A 55 -13.85 -17.70 0.26
CA ALA A 55 -14.35 -16.96 -0.90
C ALA A 55 -15.33 -15.83 -0.53
N ALA A 56 -16.24 -16.10 0.42
CA ALA A 56 -17.27 -15.15 0.83
C ALA A 56 -16.72 -13.85 1.45
N GLU A 57 -15.49 -13.86 1.98
CA GLU A 57 -14.80 -12.67 2.51
C GLU A 57 -14.66 -11.56 1.46
N PHE A 58 -14.65 -11.90 0.16
CA PHE A 58 -14.38 -10.99 -0.95
C PHE A 58 -15.60 -10.66 -1.82
N SER A 59 -16.81 -10.93 -1.31
CA SER A 59 -18.07 -10.87 -2.08
C SER A 59 -18.41 -9.52 -2.72
N ALA A 60 -17.90 -8.41 -2.20
CA ALA A 60 -18.14 -7.06 -2.72
C ALA A 60 -17.01 -6.50 -3.59
N SER A 61 -16.02 -7.33 -3.95
CA SER A 61 -14.77 -6.87 -4.56
C SER A 61 -14.54 -7.46 -5.95
N LYS A 62 -13.80 -6.73 -6.79
CA LYS A 62 -13.14 -7.34 -7.95
C LYS A 62 -11.86 -8.03 -7.47
N VAL A 63 -11.64 -9.25 -7.91
CA VAL A 63 -10.50 -10.07 -7.46
C VAL A 63 -9.58 -10.40 -8.63
N VAL A 64 -8.28 -10.33 -8.39
CA VAL A 64 -7.28 -10.92 -9.27
C VAL A 64 -6.54 -12.02 -8.52
N VAL A 65 -6.57 -13.23 -9.08
CA VAL A 65 -5.94 -14.40 -8.48
C VAL A 65 -4.58 -14.65 -9.10
N ILE A 66 -3.57 -14.79 -8.24
CA ILE A 66 -2.18 -15.04 -8.61
C ILE A 66 -1.81 -16.45 -8.19
N CYS A 67 -1.23 -17.21 -9.11
CA CYS A 67 -0.46 -18.41 -8.76
C CYS A 67 0.94 -18.27 -9.37
N HIS A 68 1.77 -19.30 -9.25
CA HIS A 68 3.15 -19.23 -9.72
C HIS A 68 3.26 -18.86 -11.22
N ARG A 69 2.45 -19.49 -12.08
CA ARG A 69 2.53 -19.37 -13.56
C ARG A 69 1.26 -18.91 -14.28
N GLY A 70 0.22 -18.51 -13.54
CA GLY A 70 -1.06 -18.07 -14.13
C GLY A 70 -1.90 -19.20 -14.76
N GLN A 71 -1.69 -20.45 -14.33
CA GLN A 71 -2.30 -21.65 -14.90
C GLN A 71 -3.38 -22.24 -13.97
N LYS A 72 -3.39 -23.56 -13.78
CA LYS A 72 -4.44 -24.36 -13.12
C LYS A 72 -4.95 -23.80 -11.78
N LEU A 73 -4.06 -23.33 -10.89
CA LEU A 73 -4.45 -22.90 -9.55
C LEU A 73 -5.20 -21.57 -9.59
N SER A 74 -4.62 -20.54 -10.21
CA SER A 74 -5.27 -19.23 -10.31
C SER A 74 -6.53 -19.28 -11.17
N GLN A 75 -6.53 -20.06 -12.26
CA GLN A 75 -7.71 -20.22 -13.10
C GLN A 75 -8.83 -20.97 -12.37
N GLY A 76 -8.51 -22.03 -11.62
CA GLY A 76 -9.48 -22.79 -10.83
C GLY A 76 -10.10 -21.96 -9.71
N VAL A 77 -9.29 -21.24 -8.95
CA VAL A 77 -9.77 -20.35 -7.89
C VAL A 77 -10.57 -19.18 -8.46
N ALA A 78 -10.10 -18.53 -9.54
CA ALA A 78 -10.88 -17.47 -10.18
C ALA A 78 -12.23 -17.99 -10.72
N ALA A 79 -12.28 -19.22 -11.23
CA ALA A 79 -13.54 -19.85 -11.63
C ALA A 79 -14.47 -20.14 -10.44
N TRP A 80 -13.93 -20.59 -9.31
CA TRP A 80 -14.71 -20.77 -8.08
C TRP A 80 -15.29 -19.44 -7.58
N LEU A 81 -14.47 -18.39 -7.51
CA LEU A 81 -14.94 -17.06 -7.09
C LEU A 81 -16.08 -16.56 -7.99
N ARG A 82 -15.97 -16.74 -9.32
CA ARG A 82 -17.07 -16.42 -10.24
C ARG A 82 -18.32 -17.26 -10.01
N HIS A 83 -18.17 -18.53 -9.61
CA HIS A 83 -19.31 -19.38 -9.23
C HIS A 83 -20.05 -18.82 -8.01
N GLU A 84 -19.33 -18.25 -7.05
CA GLU A 84 -19.87 -17.55 -5.88
C GLU A 84 -20.38 -16.13 -6.19
N GLY A 85 -20.40 -15.72 -7.46
CA GLY A 85 -20.86 -14.39 -7.90
C GLY A 85 -19.82 -13.27 -7.77
N ILE A 86 -18.56 -13.61 -7.47
CA ILE A 86 -17.47 -12.65 -7.26
C ILE A 86 -16.76 -12.40 -8.60
N PRO A 87 -16.69 -11.14 -9.10
CA PRO A 87 -15.94 -10.83 -10.31
C PRO A 87 -14.44 -11.14 -10.11
N ALA A 88 -13.94 -12.17 -10.79
CA ALA A 88 -12.56 -12.60 -10.63
C ALA A 88 -11.85 -12.88 -11.96
N GLU A 89 -10.60 -12.44 -12.04
CA GLU A 89 -9.67 -12.67 -13.15
C GLU A 89 -8.42 -13.40 -12.63
N SER A 90 -7.72 -14.11 -13.51
CA SER A 90 -6.39 -14.66 -13.20
C SER A 90 -5.29 -13.77 -13.79
N LEU A 91 -4.17 -13.61 -13.08
CA LEU A 91 -3.02 -12.88 -13.61
C LEU A 91 -2.31 -13.72 -14.68
N GLU A 92 -2.22 -13.19 -15.90
CA GLU A 92 -1.53 -13.86 -17.01
C GLU A 92 -0.04 -14.08 -16.69
N GLY A 93 0.42 -15.32 -16.83
CA GLY A 93 1.78 -15.72 -16.50
C GLY A 93 2.11 -15.73 -14.99
N GLY A 94 1.15 -15.34 -14.13
CA GLY A 94 1.26 -15.41 -12.68
C GLY A 94 2.39 -14.57 -12.10
N PHE A 95 2.88 -15.02 -10.94
CA PHE A 95 3.98 -14.39 -10.22
C PHE A 95 5.27 -14.31 -11.06
N GLU A 96 5.59 -15.36 -11.83
CA GLU A 96 6.80 -15.37 -12.68
C GLU A 96 6.79 -14.23 -13.71
N ALA A 97 5.66 -14.04 -14.41
CA ALA A 97 5.55 -12.96 -15.39
C ALA A 97 5.58 -11.57 -14.75
N TRP A 98 4.97 -11.41 -13.57
CA TRP A 98 5.04 -10.18 -12.79
C TRP A 98 6.48 -9.83 -12.41
N ALA A 99 7.21 -10.81 -11.85
CA ALA A 99 8.61 -10.65 -11.47
C ALA A 99 9.52 -10.40 -12.68
N ALA A 100 9.31 -11.12 -13.79
CA ALA A 100 10.08 -10.94 -15.03
C ALA A 100 9.88 -9.56 -15.66
N ALA A 101 8.66 -9.00 -15.53
CA ALA A 101 8.36 -7.62 -15.94
C ALA A 101 8.96 -6.56 -15.01
N LYS A 102 9.65 -6.97 -13.93
CA LYS A 102 10.17 -6.09 -12.88
C LYS A 102 9.09 -5.21 -12.26
N ALA A 103 7.86 -5.71 -12.21
CA ALA A 103 6.78 -5.02 -11.54
C ALA A 103 6.99 -5.05 -10.01
N PRO A 104 6.40 -4.11 -9.26
CA PRO A 104 6.72 -3.94 -7.84
C PRO A 104 6.42 -5.19 -7.02
N LEU A 105 7.29 -5.54 -6.10
CA LEU A 105 7.14 -6.66 -5.18
C LEU A 105 7.45 -6.21 -3.75
N VAL A 106 6.79 -6.82 -2.78
CA VAL A 106 6.98 -6.55 -1.36
C VAL A 106 7.84 -7.64 -0.73
N SER A 107 8.82 -7.24 0.07
CA SER A 107 9.61 -8.15 0.89
C SER A 107 8.77 -8.69 2.05
N ALA A 108 8.29 -9.94 1.95
CA ALA A 108 7.50 -10.54 3.02
C ALA A 108 8.25 -10.64 4.35
N SER A 109 9.58 -10.76 4.31
CA SER A 109 10.43 -10.80 5.51
C SER A 109 10.41 -9.50 6.33
N ALA A 110 10.04 -8.38 5.70
CA ALA A 110 9.89 -7.09 6.38
C ALA A 110 8.47 -6.87 6.93
N ILE A 111 7.49 -7.70 6.55
CA ILE A 111 6.12 -7.59 7.06
C ILE A 111 6.08 -8.15 8.48
N PRO A 112 5.57 -7.38 9.46
CA PRO A 112 5.40 -7.88 10.82
C PRO A 112 4.50 -9.12 10.91
N PRO A 113 4.60 -9.88 12.01
CA PRO A 113 3.62 -10.91 12.32
C PRO A 113 2.19 -10.35 12.27
N ARG A 114 1.28 -11.19 11.76
CA ARG A 114 -0.14 -10.87 11.66
C ARG A 114 -0.87 -11.38 12.91
N ASP A 115 -1.94 -10.69 13.29
CA ASP A 115 -2.86 -11.09 14.36
C ASP A 115 -3.71 -12.31 13.97
N GLU A 116 -4.60 -12.74 14.86
CA GLU A 116 -5.51 -13.88 14.64
C GLU A 116 -6.48 -13.67 13.47
N GLN A 117 -6.70 -12.42 13.05
CA GLN A 117 -7.52 -12.05 11.89
C GLN A 117 -6.68 -11.89 10.63
N GLY A 118 -5.37 -12.16 10.69
CA GLY A 118 -4.47 -12.07 9.57
C GLY A 118 -4.05 -10.63 9.24
N ARG A 119 -4.08 -9.70 10.19
CA ARG A 119 -3.75 -8.27 9.99
C ARG A 119 -2.47 -7.88 10.73
N THR A 120 -1.69 -6.98 10.17
CA THR A 120 -0.60 -6.32 10.87
C THR A 120 -1.14 -5.23 11.80
N VAL A 121 -0.58 -5.13 13.00
CA VAL A 121 -1.00 -4.13 14.00
C VAL A 121 0.16 -3.18 14.24
N TRP A 122 -0.11 -1.88 14.14
CA TRP A 122 0.88 -0.82 14.22
C TRP A 122 0.48 0.18 15.29
N VAL A 123 1.46 0.76 15.99
CA VAL A 123 1.22 1.75 17.04
C VAL A 123 2.12 2.96 16.89
N THR A 124 1.55 4.14 17.08
CA THR A 124 2.30 5.40 17.15
C THR A 124 1.58 6.40 18.07
N ARG A 125 2.14 7.60 18.17
CA ARG A 125 1.61 8.70 18.99
C ARG A 125 0.31 9.24 18.39
N SER A 126 -0.61 9.66 19.25
CA SER A 126 -1.86 10.38 18.89
C SER A 126 -1.60 11.71 18.17
N ARG A 127 -2.63 12.26 17.54
CA ARG A 127 -2.54 13.45 16.66
C ARG A 127 -1.58 13.24 15.49
N PRO A 128 -1.84 12.25 14.61
CA PRO A 128 -0.98 11.96 13.48
C PRO A 128 -0.93 13.14 12.51
N LYS A 129 0.21 13.34 11.88
CA LYS A 129 0.45 14.34 10.84
C LYS A 129 1.49 13.79 9.90
N VAL A 130 1.48 14.26 8.65
CA VAL A 130 2.49 13.95 7.63
C VAL A 130 2.86 12.46 7.71
N ASP A 131 4.05 12.11 8.22
CA ASP A 131 4.56 10.74 8.22
C ASP A 131 3.68 9.72 8.95
N ARG A 132 3.03 10.11 10.06
CA ARG A 132 2.07 9.25 10.80
C ARG A 132 0.74 9.02 10.10
N VAL A 133 0.52 9.64 8.94
CA VAL A 133 -0.58 9.32 8.02
C VAL A 133 -0.02 8.67 6.74
N ALA A 134 1.17 9.11 6.28
CA ALA A 134 1.84 8.57 5.11
C ALA A 134 2.17 7.08 5.27
N CYS A 135 2.74 6.70 6.41
CA CYS A 135 3.09 5.32 6.72
C CYS A 135 1.85 4.40 6.73
N PRO A 136 0.75 4.73 7.46
CA PRO A 136 -0.49 3.99 7.35
C PRO A 136 -1.06 3.87 5.93
N TRP A 137 -0.99 4.95 5.15
CA TRP A 137 -1.44 4.93 3.76
C TRP A 137 -0.62 3.96 2.91
N LEU A 138 0.72 3.99 3.03
CA LEU A 138 1.62 3.09 2.32
C LEU A 138 1.32 1.63 2.67
N ILE A 139 1.18 1.33 3.96
CA ILE A 139 0.89 -0.01 4.44
C ILE A 139 -0.44 -0.49 3.86
N ARG A 140 -1.52 0.30 3.96
CA ARG A 140 -2.84 -0.11 3.44
C ARG A 140 -2.92 -0.22 1.92
N ARG A 141 -2.11 0.53 1.17
CA ARG A 141 -2.12 0.49 -0.30
C ARG A 141 -1.18 -0.54 -0.90
N PHE A 142 -0.13 -0.95 -0.17
CA PHE A 142 0.94 -1.78 -0.75
C PHE A 142 1.34 -2.99 0.09
N VAL A 143 1.01 -3.07 1.38
CA VAL A 143 1.53 -4.14 2.25
C VAL A 143 0.40 -4.98 2.83
N ASP A 144 -0.53 -4.34 3.51
CA ASP A 144 -1.61 -4.98 4.24
C ASP A 144 -2.85 -4.08 4.25
N PRO A 145 -3.84 -4.35 3.36
CA PRO A 145 -5.03 -3.50 3.24
C PRO A 145 -5.85 -3.39 4.52
N ASP A 146 -5.78 -4.41 5.37
CA ASP A 146 -6.55 -4.50 6.62
C ASP A 146 -5.72 -4.10 7.85
N ALA A 147 -4.57 -3.46 7.67
CA ALA A 147 -3.70 -3.06 8.77
C ALA A 147 -4.42 -2.19 9.81
N VAL A 148 -4.18 -2.52 11.08
CA VAL A 148 -4.74 -1.84 12.25
C VAL A 148 -3.74 -0.81 12.75
N PHE A 149 -4.22 0.41 13.02
CA PHE A 149 -3.41 1.50 13.57
C PHE A 149 -3.93 1.93 14.92
N LEU A 150 -3.04 1.92 15.91
CA LEU A 150 -3.30 2.36 17.28
C LEU A 150 -2.61 3.71 17.51
N PHE A 151 -3.40 4.72 17.84
CA PHE A 151 -2.92 6.05 18.18
C PHE A 151 -3.07 6.28 19.69
N VAL A 152 -1.94 6.42 20.38
CA VAL A 152 -1.91 6.43 21.87
C VAL A 152 -1.11 7.59 22.43
N ASP A 153 -1.13 7.77 23.75
CA ASP A 153 -0.24 8.75 24.38
C ASP A 153 1.23 8.42 24.07
N PRO A 154 2.09 9.43 23.79
CA PRO A 154 3.50 9.19 23.49
C PRO A 154 4.25 8.32 24.49
N ALA A 155 3.97 8.45 25.78
CA ALA A 155 4.63 7.65 26.81
C ALA A 155 4.21 6.18 26.80
N GLU A 156 3.02 5.89 26.27
CA GLU A 156 2.42 4.55 26.28
C GLU A 156 2.77 3.71 25.04
N VAL A 157 3.33 4.31 23.98
CA VAL A 157 3.64 3.60 22.73
C VAL A 157 4.46 2.31 22.97
N PRO A 158 5.54 2.29 23.79
CA PRO A 158 6.32 1.08 24.01
C PRO A 158 5.53 -0.02 24.74
N LEU A 159 4.72 0.35 25.75
CA LEU A 159 3.91 -0.60 26.51
C LEU A 159 2.76 -1.17 25.67
N VAL A 160 2.13 -0.33 24.84
CA VAL A 160 1.08 -0.79 23.91
C VAL A 160 1.68 -1.72 22.84
N ALA A 161 2.86 -1.39 22.31
CA ALA A 161 3.57 -2.26 21.37
C ALA A 161 3.80 -3.67 21.95
N ASP A 162 4.31 -3.75 23.18
CA ASP A 162 4.53 -5.02 23.88
C ASP A 162 3.21 -5.77 24.16
N ARG A 163 2.21 -5.09 24.76
CA ARG A 163 0.98 -5.74 25.24
C ARG A 163 0.03 -6.17 24.14
N PHE A 164 0.02 -5.47 23.02
CA PHE A 164 -0.87 -5.76 21.90
C PHE A 164 -0.15 -6.41 20.72
N ALA A 165 1.13 -6.80 20.89
CA ALA A 165 1.99 -7.30 19.82
C ALA A 165 1.99 -6.37 18.58
N ALA A 166 1.91 -5.06 18.83
CA ALA A 166 1.86 -4.04 17.79
C ALA A 166 3.27 -3.53 17.46
N VAL A 167 3.49 -3.18 16.20
CA VAL A 167 4.76 -2.64 15.75
C VAL A 167 4.79 -1.13 15.90
N ALA A 168 5.69 -0.64 16.76
CA ALA A 168 5.91 0.79 16.95
C ALA A 168 6.58 1.42 15.72
N PHE A 169 6.09 2.59 15.31
CA PHE A 169 6.68 3.37 14.22
C PHE A 169 6.60 4.89 14.48
N ASP A 170 7.44 5.65 13.78
CA ASP A 170 7.54 7.11 13.87
C ASP A 170 7.75 7.64 15.31
N ILE A 171 8.61 6.95 16.04
CA ILE A 171 9.11 7.37 17.35
C ILE A 171 10.61 7.13 17.45
N GLU A 172 11.27 7.78 18.40
CA GLU A 172 12.71 7.60 18.62
C GLU A 172 13.01 6.18 19.12
N GLY A 173 14.13 5.61 18.67
CA GLY A 173 14.65 4.34 19.19
C GLY A 173 13.97 3.06 18.68
N VAL A 174 13.04 3.15 17.75
CA VAL A 174 12.42 1.97 17.11
C VAL A 174 12.94 1.74 15.69
N PHE A 175 12.79 0.51 15.18
CA PHE A 175 13.26 0.14 13.84
C PHE A 175 12.59 0.96 12.72
N TRP A 176 11.27 1.12 12.81
CA TRP A 176 10.46 1.91 11.87
C TRP A 176 10.48 3.38 12.27
N SER A 177 11.59 4.03 12.03
CA SER A 177 11.79 5.43 12.39
C SER A 177 12.57 6.17 11.30
N HIS A 178 12.86 7.42 11.57
CA HIS A 178 13.73 8.26 10.76
C HIS A 178 15.15 7.66 10.71
N ARG A 179 15.83 7.85 9.57
CA ARG A 179 17.21 7.40 9.36
C ARG A 179 18.03 8.50 8.71
N GLY A 180 18.84 9.19 9.53
CA GLY A 180 19.57 10.38 9.09
C GLY A 180 18.59 11.44 8.59
N GLU A 181 18.69 11.79 7.32
CA GLU A 181 17.79 12.75 6.69
C GLU A 181 16.47 12.16 6.16
N ARG A 182 16.29 10.84 6.24
CA ARG A 182 15.08 10.17 5.75
C ARG A 182 14.02 10.07 6.85
N CYS A 183 12.75 10.25 6.49
CA CYS A 183 11.61 10.06 7.40
C CYS A 183 11.22 8.56 7.50
N THR A 184 10.26 8.22 8.35
CA THR A 184 9.77 6.84 8.50
C THR A 184 9.16 6.30 7.20
N PHE A 185 8.45 7.12 6.42
CA PHE A 185 7.91 6.72 5.10
C PHE A 185 9.01 6.26 4.14
N ASP A 186 10.14 6.97 4.10
CA ASP A 186 11.31 6.58 3.31
C ASP A 186 11.86 5.22 3.78
N THR A 187 11.97 5.03 5.10
CA THR A 187 12.40 3.77 5.71
C THR A 187 11.47 2.63 5.31
N MET A 188 10.15 2.84 5.32
CA MET A 188 9.17 1.84 4.91
C MET A 188 9.29 1.46 3.43
N ILE A 189 9.46 2.44 2.55
CA ILE A 189 9.68 2.18 1.12
C ILE A 189 10.92 1.29 0.91
N GLU A 190 12.01 1.59 1.62
CA GLU A 190 13.27 0.84 1.52
C GLU A 190 13.11 -0.61 2.02
N GLU A 191 12.61 -0.80 3.25
CA GLU A 191 12.54 -2.10 3.90
C GLU A 191 11.49 -3.03 3.27
N PHE A 192 10.34 -2.48 2.86
CA PHE A 192 9.35 -3.26 2.11
C PHE A 192 9.80 -3.57 0.67
N GLY A 193 10.89 -2.95 0.19
CA GLY A 193 11.39 -3.15 -1.17
C GLY A 193 10.53 -2.49 -2.25
N LEU A 194 9.73 -1.48 -1.89
CA LEU A 194 8.77 -0.80 -2.76
C LEU A 194 9.47 0.23 -3.67
N ARG A 195 10.30 -0.25 -4.59
CA ARG A 195 11.04 0.59 -5.54
C ARG A 195 10.15 1.02 -6.71
N ILE A 196 9.28 1.99 -6.45
CA ILE A 196 8.35 2.56 -7.44
C ILE A 196 8.67 4.04 -7.59
N GLU A 197 8.93 4.50 -8.82
CA GLU A 197 9.31 5.90 -9.08
C GLU A 197 8.28 6.90 -8.53
N ALA A 198 6.99 6.58 -8.64
CA ALA A 198 5.93 7.42 -8.07
C ALA A 198 5.97 7.49 -6.53
N LEU A 199 6.35 6.39 -5.85
CA LEU A 199 6.58 6.41 -4.40
C LEU A 199 7.83 7.20 -4.05
N ASP A 200 8.90 7.10 -4.83
CA ASP A 200 10.13 7.88 -4.60
C ASP A 200 9.86 9.40 -4.68
N ARG A 201 9.04 9.82 -5.66
CA ARG A 201 8.58 11.22 -5.79
C ARG A 201 7.72 11.64 -4.60
N LEU A 202 6.76 10.80 -4.20
CA LEU A 202 5.92 11.07 -3.02
C LEU A 202 6.75 11.15 -1.74
N ALA A 203 7.77 10.31 -1.60
CA ALA A 203 8.66 10.28 -0.45
C ALA A 203 9.42 11.60 -0.29
N LEU A 204 9.85 12.24 -1.38
CA LEU A 204 10.45 13.58 -1.32
C LEU A 204 9.47 14.65 -0.78
N ILE A 205 8.19 14.58 -1.17
CA ILE A 205 7.15 15.49 -0.70
C ILE A 205 6.91 15.28 0.80
N VAL A 206 6.71 14.04 1.22
CA VAL A 206 6.49 13.66 2.62
C VAL A 206 7.70 14.07 3.47
N ARG A 207 8.92 13.72 3.05
CA ARG A 207 10.16 14.08 3.74
C ARG A 207 10.31 15.59 3.89
N GLY A 208 10.03 16.37 2.85
CA GLY A 208 10.11 17.83 2.92
C GLY A 208 9.15 18.42 3.94
N ALA A 209 7.90 17.95 3.94
CA ALA A 209 6.88 18.37 4.89
C ALA A 209 7.20 17.94 6.34
N ASP A 210 7.68 16.72 6.52
CA ASP A 210 7.87 16.12 7.84
C ASP A 210 9.14 16.63 8.55
N THR A 211 10.21 16.85 7.78
CA THR A 211 11.52 17.28 8.30
C THR A 211 11.74 18.80 8.24
N ALA A 212 10.68 19.58 8.01
CA ALA A 212 10.71 21.04 7.88
C ALA A 212 11.67 21.59 6.80
N ARG A 213 11.94 20.79 5.76
CA ARG A 213 12.74 21.17 4.58
C ARG A 213 11.83 21.39 3.38
N LEU A 214 11.04 22.45 3.45
CA LEU A 214 9.98 22.74 2.48
C LEU A 214 10.51 23.12 1.09
N ASP A 215 11.80 23.39 0.98
CA ASP A 215 12.54 23.69 -0.24
C ASP A 215 13.00 22.44 -0.99
N LEU A 216 12.87 21.23 -0.42
CA LEU A 216 13.19 19.98 -1.13
C LEU A 216 12.41 19.83 -2.43
N VAL A 217 11.12 20.16 -2.39
CA VAL A 217 10.21 20.18 -3.56
C VAL A 217 9.11 21.22 -3.35
N PRO A 218 8.66 21.94 -4.39
CA PRO A 218 7.63 22.97 -4.28
C PRO A 218 6.33 22.50 -3.62
N GLN A 219 6.00 21.22 -3.79
CA GLN A 219 4.78 20.59 -3.29
C GLN A 219 4.77 20.43 -1.77
N ALA A 220 5.93 20.40 -1.10
CA ALA A 220 6.04 20.09 0.33
C ALA A 220 5.30 21.10 1.22
N ALA A 221 5.38 22.39 0.93
CA ALA A 221 4.70 23.43 1.71
C ALA A 221 3.17 23.30 1.65
N GLY A 222 2.62 23.07 0.45
CA GLY A 222 1.18 22.87 0.27
C GLY A 222 0.70 21.57 0.92
N PHE A 223 1.50 20.51 0.81
CA PHE A 223 1.23 19.23 1.46
C PHE A 223 1.19 19.36 2.99
N LEU A 224 2.17 20.05 3.58
CA LEU A 224 2.19 20.32 5.02
C LEU A 224 0.97 21.13 5.45
N ALA A 225 0.60 22.18 4.70
CA ALA A 225 -0.57 23.00 5.02
C ALA A 225 -1.88 22.17 5.03
N ALA A 226 -2.06 21.30 4.03
CA ALA A 226 -3.21 20.40 3.97
C ALA A 226 -3.22 19.41 5.15
N SER A 227 -2.07 18.80 5.46
CA SER A 227 -1.93 17.85 6.58
C SER A 227 -2.23 18.50 7.94
N LEU A 228 -1.73 19.72 8.17
CA LEU A 228 -2.03 20.48 9.38
C LEU A 228 -3.51 20.88 9.46
N GLY A 229 -4.12 21.24 8.33
CA GLY A 229 -5.55 21.53 8.22
C GLY A 229 -6.40 20.33 8.64
N LEU A 230 -6.13 19.14 8.08
CA LEU A 230 -6.80 17.90 8.48
C LEU A 230 -6.66 17.65 10.00
N SER A 231 -5.46 17.83 10.57
CA SER A 231 -5.25 17.66 12.01
C SER A 231 -6.03 18.63 12.91
N ARG A 232 -6.51 19.75 12.35
CA ARG A 232 -7.35 20.73 13.04
C ARG A 232 -8.84 20.49 12.82
N MET A 233 -9.22 19.81 11.75
CA MET A 233 -10.61 19.46 11.43
C MET A 233 -11.10 18.28 12.27
N PHE A 234 -10.22 17.30 12.54
CA PHE A 234 -10.60 16.05 13.20
C PHE A 234 -10.04 15.97 14.62
N ARG A 235 -10.92 15.65 15.57
CA ARG A 235 -10.50 15.37 16.95
C ARG A 235 -10.11 13.92 17.15
N ASP A 236 -10.77 13.02 16.42
CA ASP A 236 -10.52 11.59 16.40
C ASP A 236 -9.39 11.26 15.40
N ASP A 237 -8.41 10.48 15.85
CA ASP A 237 -7.21 10.17 15.07
C ASP A 237 -7.51 9.21 13.91
N LEU A 238 -8.48 8.30 14.05
CA LEU A 238 -8.88 7.37 12.99
C LEU A 238 -9.71 8.08 11.92
N GLU A 239 -10.64 8.95 12.32
CA GLU A 239 -11.37 9.81 11.36
C GLU A 239 -10.39 10.68 10.56
N GLN A 240 -9.35 11.22 11.22
CA GLN A 240 -8.31 11.99 10.54
C GLN A 240 -7.51 11.13 9.54
N LEU A 241 -7.14 9.91 9.94
CA LEU A 241 -6.45 8.97 9.06
C LEU A 241 -7.30 8.69 7.81
N GLU A 242 -8.56 8.31 7.98
CA GLU A 242 -9.47 8.03 6.85
C GLU A 242 -9.64 9.24 5.92
N ALA A 243 -9.85 10.44 6.49
CA ALA A 243 -9.92 11.66 5.70
C ALA A 243 -8.61 11.98 4.96
N GLY A 244 -7.47 11.64 5.57
CA GLY A 244 -6.14 11.79 5.00
C GLY A 244 -5.86 10.84 3.84
N MET A 245 -6.43 9.63 3.81
CA MET A 245 -6.14 8.62 2.79
C MET A 245 -6.31 9.16 1.36
N LEU A 246 -7.38 9.91 1.09
CA LEU A 246 -7.64 10.48 -0.23
C LEU A 246 -6.58 11.52 -0.64
N LEU A 247 -6.03 12.29 0.31
CA LEU A 247 -4.97 13.24 0.03
C LEU A 247 -3.72 12.51 -0.49
N TYR A 248 -3.32 11.43 0.18
CA TYR A 248 -2.20 10.61 -0.25
C TYR A 248 -2.48 9.88 -1.57
N ASP A 249 -3.71 9.37 -1.78
CA ASP A 249 -4.11 8.78 -3.06
C ASP A 249 -3.98 9.79 -4.21
N ALA A 250 -4.41 11.04 -3.99
CA ALA A 250 -4.30 12.11 -4.99
C ALA A 250 -2.84 12.47 -5.30
N PHE A 251 -1.99 12.63 -4.27
CA PHE A 251 -0.58 12.94 -4.46
C PHE A 251 0.19 11.78 -5.10
N PHE A 252 -0.11 10.53 -4.73
CA PHE A 252 0.47 9.35 -5.39
C PHE A 252 0.07 9.29 -6.86
N ARG A 253 -1.22 9.51 -7.16
CA ARG A 253 -1.71 9.53 -8.54
C ARG A 253 -1.05 10.64 -9.36
N TRP A 254 -0.87 11.83 -8.77
CA TRP A 254 -0.13 12.92 -9.40
C TRP A 254 1.33 12.54 -9.66
N CYS A 255 2.03 11.98 -8.66
CA CYS A 255 3.42 11.53 -8.78
C CYS A 255 3.61 10.51 -9.90
N ARG A 256 2.59 9.69 -10.17
CA ARG A 256 2.61 8.62 -11.17
C ARG A 256 2.27 9.11 -12.58
N ASP A 257 1.21 9.92 -12.71
CA ASP A 257 0.54 10.12 -14.01
C ASP A 257 0.44 11.60 -14.45
N ALA A 258 0.69 12.58 -13.58
CA ALA A 258 0.36 13.99 -13.85
C ALA A 258 1.47 15.01 -13.49
N THR A 259 2.73 14.56 -13.31
CA THR A 259 3.83 15.47 -12.93
C THR A 259 4.18 16.52 -13.98
N GLU A 260 3.83 16.29 -15.24
CA GLU A 260 4.08 17.21 -16.37
C GLU A 260 2.86 18.09 -16.69
N GLU A 261 1.71 17.86 -16.04
CA GLU A 261 0.49 18.63 -16.31
C GLU A 261 0.57 20.02 -15.69
N THR A 262 0.27 21.06 -16.49
CA THR A 262 0.27 22.46 -16.04
C THR A 262 -1.10 23.10 -16.26
N HIS A 263 -1.56 23.88 -15.29
CA HIS A 263 -2.77 24.71 -15.43
C HIS A 263 -2.40 26.19 -15.58
N ASN A 264 -2.02 26.57 -16.80
CA ASN A 264 -1.64 27.95 -17.14
C ASN A 264 -2.82 28.71 -17.76
N TRP A 265 -3.00 29.97 -17.34
CA TRP A 265 -3.89 30.92 -18.00
C TRP A 265 -3.10 32.16 -18.50
N PRO A 266 -3.27 32.59 -19.76
CA PRO A 266 -4.07 31.93 -20.80
C PRO A 266 -3.41 30.61 -21.25
N ALA A 267 -4.24 29.61 -21.59
CA ALA A 267 -3.75 28.33 -22.09
C ALA A 267 -2.97 28.56 -23.40
N GLY A 268 -1.64 28.33 -23.39
CA GLY A 268 -0.81 28.38 -24.59
C GLY A 268 0.18 29.55 -24.70
N GLY A 269 0.48 30.29 -23.63
CA GLY A 269 1.65 31.16 -23.62
C GLY A 269 2.94 30.31 -23.72
N LYS A 270 3.54 30.21 -24.90
CA LYS A 270 4.92 29.71 -25.01
C LYS A 270 5.79 30.58 -24.09
N ALA A 271 6.49 29.96 -23.14
CA ALA A 271 7.54 30.64 -22.41
C ALA A 271 8.52 31.23 -23.45
N GLN A 272 8.67 32.55 -23.45
CA GLN A 272 9.74 33.25 -24.17
C GLN A 272 11.04 33.15 -23.38
#